data_AF-A0A3N7F6Y0-F1
#
_entry.id   AF-A0A3N7F6Y0-F1
#
_cell.length_a   1.000
_cell.length_b   1.000
_cell.length_c   1.000
_cell.angle_alpha   90.00
_cell.angle_beta   90.00
_cell.angle_gamma   90.00
#
_symmetry.space_group_name_H-M   'P 1'
#
loop_
_entity.id
_entity.type
_entity.pdbx_description
1 polymer ?
#
loop_
_entity_poly.entity_id
_entity_poly.type
_entity_poly.pdbx_seq_one_letter_code
_entity_poly.pdbx_strand_id
1 'polypeptide(L)'
;MATNKNGLFGHPNGKIGNIVCYVLNGQNVSRTIGDPGKPSRNQLGNRQSMAVTMALLRCMKGFINVGFALEAAGTVKNAFNLATSYNKKGALQGEYPNISVNYSKVILSKGDLPVAKDIQLRKTDTGVLISWDPGRLDFNYGLDDSVMIMLYHPLRKKAKSFLNAARREEGSRFIEMDKEWLDEPIEAYLCFKSADGKHISDSVYVGNLNGEMESSEEKSKKKKYLEVKERFDRVEADYYRLMHLDGGAHMDTKAFRHLEKEYEVLKKKLDDLPGKPG
;
A
#
# COMPACT_ATOMS: atom_id res chain seq x y z
N MET A 1 -28.71 13.03 15.46
CA MET A 1 -29.85 12.88 16.38
C MET A 1 -29.30 12.53 17.75
N ALA A 2 -29.71 13.23 18.81
CA ALA A 2 -29.40 12.84 20.18
C ALA A 2 -30.47 11.88 20.69
N THR A 3 -30.05 10.95 21.54
CA THR A 3 -30.93 9.99 22.22
C THR A 3 -30.77 10.19 23.72
N ASN A 4 -31.86 10.04 24.47
CA ASN A 4 -31.80 10.08 25.92
C ASN A 4 -32.38 8.78 26.48
N LYS A 5 -31.50 7.88 26.91
CA LYS A 5 -31.91 6.56 27.41
C LYS A 5 -32.43 6.61 28.85
N ASN A 6 -32.12 7.66 29.60
CA ASN A 6 -32.42 7.76 31.04
C ASN A 6 -33.59 8.72 31.32
N GLY A 7 -34.55 8.83 30.39
CA GLY A 7 -35.72 9.68 30.54
C GLY A 7 -35.43 11.18 30.39
N LEU A 8 -36.39 12.02 30.77
CA LEU A 8 -36.35 13.49 30.54
C LEU A 8 -35.15 14.18 31.20
N PHE A 9 -34.74 13.71 32.38
CA PHE A 9 -33.64 14.28 33.18
C PHE A 9 -32.30 13.57 32.95
N GLY A 10 -32.24 12.60 32.03
CA GLY A 10 -31.02 11.88 31.69
C GLY A 10 -30.03 12.74 30.91
N HIS A 11 -28.74 12.42 30.99
CA HIS A 11 -27.73 13.06 30.12
C HIS A 11 -27.95 12.61 28.67
N PRO A 12 -28.19 13.53 27.73
CA PRO A 12 -28.37 13.18 26.33
C PRO A 12 -27.08 12.61 25.73
N ASN A 13 -27.22 11.67 24.80
CA ASN A 13 -26.11 11.09 24.05
C ASN A 13 -26.32 11.33 22.56
N GLY A 14 -25.42 12.08 21.94
CA GLY A 14 -25.45 12.46 20.53
C GLY A 14 -25.52 13.98 20.31
N LYS A 15 -25.97 14.39 19.13
CA LYS A 15 -25.94 15.79 18.66
C LYS A 15 -27.28 16.50 18.88
N ILE A 16 -27.26 17.63 19.57
CA ILE A 16 -28.37 18.58 19.76
C ILE A 16 -27.92 19.95 19.24
N GLY A 17 -28.43 20.37 18.07
CA GLY A 17 -27.99 21.61 17.44
C GLY A 17 -26.47 21.64 17.22
N ASN A 18 -25.79 22.64 17.82
CA ASN A 18 -24.33 22.78 17.78
C ASN A 18 -23.59 22.10 18.95
N ILE A 19 -24.29 21.33 19.79
CA ILE A 19 -23.72 20.66 20.96
C ILE A 19 -23.67 19.16 20.72
N VAL A 20 -22.57 18.53 21.14
CA VAL A 20 -22.41 17.07 21.19
C VAL A 20 -22.26 16.67 22.65
N CYS A 21 -23.16 15.80 23.09
CA CYS A 21 -23.19 15.26 24.44
C CYS A 21 -22.78 13.78 24.41
N TYR A 22 -21.86 13.39 25.27
CA TYR A 22 -21.38 12.02 25.41
C TYR A 22 -20.86 11.77 26.82
N VAL A 23 -20.60 10.51 27.16
CA VAL A 23 -19.96 10.13 28.42
C VAL A 23 -18.48 9.88 28.15
N LEU A 24 -17.60 10.58 28.85
CA LEU A 24 -16.15 10.41 28.78
C LEU A 24 -15.66 9.97 30.15
N ASN A 25 -15.12 8.74 30.25
CA ASN A 25 -14.61 8.17 31.51
C ASN A 25 -15.61 8.27 32.68
N GLY A 26 -16.90 8.00 32.41
CA GLY A 26 -17.97 8.07 33.40
C GLY A 26 -18.50 9.47 33.69
N GLN A 27 -17.90 10.53 33.14
CA GLN A 27 -18.37 11.90 33.29
C GLN A 27 -19.22 12.34 32.11
N ASN A 28 -20.31 13.05 32.40
CA ASN A 28 -21.18 13.65 31.40
C ASN A 28 -20.49 14.86 30.79
N VAL A 29 -20.11 14.77 29.52
CA VAL A 29 -19.45 15.84 28.78
C VAL A 29 -20.38 16.36 27.69
N SER A 30 -20.57 17.67 27.67
CA SER A 30 -21.24 18.39 26.61
C SER A 30 -20.26 19.41 26.05
N ARG A 31 -20.07 19.42 24.73
CA ARG A 31 -19.19 20.41 24.09
C ARG A 31 -19.82 20.95 22.82
N THR A 32 -19.49 22.20 22.50
CA THR A 32 -19.82 22.79 21.21
C THR A 32 -18.99 22.14 20.10
N ILE A 33 -19.59 21.95 18.92
CA ILE A 33 -18.85 21.59 17.72
C ILE A 33 -18.05 22.83 17.32
N GLY A 34 -16.72 22.75 17.47
CA GLY A 34 -15.83 23.80 17.01
C GLY A 34 -15.80 23.85 15.48
N ASP A 35 -15.56 25.05 14.94
CA ASP A 35 -15.22 25.21 13.52
C ASP A 35 -13.77 24.70 13.31
N PRO A 36 -13.56 23.63 12.52
CA PRO A 36 -12.23 23.09 12.30
C PRO A 36 -11.32 24.03 11.49
N GLY A 37 -11.85 25.08 10.86
CA GLY A 37 -11.08 26.03 10.06
C GLY A 37 -10.34 25.37 8.88
N LYS A 38 -9.34 26.07 8.32
CA LYS A 38 -8.46 25.52 7.29
C LYS A 38 -7.48 24.53 7.93
N PRO A 39 -7.37 23.29 7.41
CA PRO A 39 -6.49 22.31 8.02
C PRO A 39 -5.01 22.69 7.86
N SER A 40 -4.24 22.52 8.93
CA SER A 40 -2.79 22.70 8.89
C SER A 40 -2.12 21.60 8.05
N ARG A 41 -0.87 21.83 7.63
CA ARG A 41 -0.08 20.82 6.91
C ARG A 41 0.02 19.49 7.67
N ASN A 42 0.18 19.54 8.99
CA ASN A 42 0.22 18.34 9.84
C ASN A 42 -1.14 17.62 9.89
N GLN A 43 -2.24 18.37 9.93
CA GLN A 43 -3.58 17.78 9.85
C GLN A 43 -3.83 17.11 8.50
N LEU A 44 -3.38 17.73 7.40
CA LEU A 44 -3.45 17.15 6.06
C LEU A 44 -2.60 15.88 5.94
N GLY A 45 -1.37 15.91 6.45
CA GLY A 45 -0.51 14.73 6.52
C GLY A 45 -1.16 13.59 7.30
N ASN A 46 -1.69 13.86 8.49
CA ASN A 46 -2.39 12.84 9.29
C ASN A 46 -3.64 12.27 8.58
N ARG A 47 -4.39 13.10 7.86
CA ARG A 47 -5.54 12.66 7.05
C ARG A 47 -5.09 11.76 5.91
N GLN A 48 -4.02 12.12 5.20
CA GLN A 48 -3.45 11.30 4.13
C GLN A 48 -2.90 9.98 4.67
N SER A 49 -2.14 9.98 5.76
CA SER A 49 -1.65 8.75 6.42
C SER A 49 -2.80 7.80 6.75
N MET A 50 -3.91 8.33 7.28
CA MET A 50 -5.10 7.53 7.55
C MET A 50 -5.73 7.00 6.27
N ALA A 51 -5.88 7.83 5.23
CA ALA A 51 -6.46 7.43 3.96
C ALA A 51 -5.66 6.31 3.29
N VAL A 52 -4.33 6.42 3.26
CA VAL A 52 -3.41 5.41 2.72
C VAL A 52 -3.50 4.10 3.51
N THR A 53 -3.47 4.18 4.84
CA THR A 53 -3.60 2.99 5.71
C THR A 53 -4.95 2.29 5.49
N MET A 54 -6.04 3.03 5.46
CA MET A 54 -7.38 2.46 5.25
C MET A 54 -7.54 1.86 3.85
N ALA A 55 -6.96 2.48 2.82
CA ALA A 55 -6.99 1.96 1.46
C ALA A 55 -6.30 0.59 1.36
N LEU A 56 -5.19 0.41 2.07
CA LEU A 56 -4.48 -0.87 2.21
C LEU A 56 -5.33 -1.89 2.97
N LEU A 57 -5.65 -1.62 4.24
CA LEU A 57 -6.17 -2.63 5.16
C LEU A 57 -7.60 -3.06 4.85
N ARG A 58 -8.41 -2.22 4.19
CA ARG A 58 -9.82 -2.53 3.91
C ARG A 58 -9.99 -3.83 3.13
N CYS A 59 -9.11 -4.12 2.17
CA CYS A 59 -9.17 -5.36 1.39
C CYS A 59 -8.65 -6.60 2.15
N MET A 60 -8.02 -6.39 3.31
CA MET A 60 -7.42 -7.44 4.16
C MET A 60 -8.24 -7.71 5.43
N LYS A 61 -9.43 -7.11 5.56
CA LYS A 61 -10.22 -7.11 6.79
C LYS A 61 -10.47 -8.51 7.37
N GLY A 62 -10.78 -9.49 6.52
CA GLY A 62 -11.03 -10.87 6.95
C GLY A 62 -9.81 -11.50 7.63
N PHE A 63 -8.63 -11.32 7.02
CA PHE A 63 -7.36 -11.79 7.58
C PHE A 63 -6.99 -11.05 8.86
N ILE A 64 -7.10 -9.72 8.87
CA ILE A 64 -6.80 -8.87 10.04
C ILE A 64 -7.67 -9.23 11.24
N ASN A 65 -8.95 -9.50 11.01
CA ASN A 65 -9.87 -9.86 12.09
C ASN A 65 -9.44 -11.14 12.81
N VAL A 66 -8.84 -12.10 12.09
CA VAL A 66 -8.23 -13.29 12.71
C VAL A 66 -6.85 -12.97 13.28
N GLY A 67 -6.03 -12.25 12.50
CA GLY A 67 -4.65 -11.89 12.82
C GLY A 67 -4.47 -11.10 14.13
N PHE A 68 -5.44 -10.24 14.45
CA PHE A 68 -5.45 -9.40 15.65
C PHE A 68 -6.54 -9.80 16.66
N ALA A 69 -7.20 -10.94 16.48
CA ALA A 69 -8.27 -11.39 17.38
C ALA A 69 -7.76 -11.53 18.82
N LEU A 70 -6.60 -12.18 18.99
CA LEU A 70 -6.00 -12.46 20.30
C LEU A 70 -5.47 -11.19 20.96
N GLU A 71 -4.81 -10.30 20.21
CA GLU A 71 -4.38 -8.98 20.69
C GLU A 71 -5.56 -8.10 21.13
N ALA A 72 -6.72 -8.23 20.48
CA ALA A 72 -7.93 -7.51 20.86
C ALA A 72 -8.64 -8.12 22.08
N ALA A 73 -8.46 -9.42 22.32
CA ALA A 73 -9.15 -10.15 23.37
C ALA A 73 -8.86 -9.55 24.76
N GLY A 74 -9.89 -9.45 25.60
CA GLY A 74 -9.76 -8.84 26.92
C GLY A 74 -9.61 -7.31 26.92
N THR A 75 -9.71 -6.65 25.76
CA THR A 75 -9.66 -5.19 25.64
C THR A 75 -10.95 -4.62 25.04
N VAL A 76 -11.12 -3.29 25.11
CA VAL A 76 -12.21 -2.57 24.43
C VAL A 76 -11.89 -2.24 22.96
N LYS A 77 -10.73 -2.67 22.45
CA LYS A 77 -10.25 -2.32 21.11
C LYS A 77 -10.78 -3.31 20.08
N ASN A 78 -10.97 -2.82 18.85
CA ASN A 78 -11.31 -3.66 17.70
C ASN A 78 -10.04 -4.12 16.97
N ALA A 79 -9.99 -5.37 16.52
CA ALA A 79 -8.86 -5.96 15.77
C ALA A 79 -8.43 -5.10 14.57
N PHE A 80 -9.38 -4.59 13.79
CA PHE A 80 -9.08 -3.73 12.65
C PHE A 80 -8.49 -2.36 13.06
N ASN A 81 -8.94 -1.81 14.20
CA ASN A 81 -8.40 -0.56 14.73
C ASN A 81 -6.97 -0.76 15.27
N LEU A 82 -6.68 -1.91 15.87
CA LEU A 82 -5.33 -2.29 16.28
C LEU A 82 -4.40 -2.36 15.05
N ALA A 83 -4.78 -3.12 14.03
CA ALA A 83 -4.02 -3.20 12.79
C ALA A 83 -3.80 -1.82 12.15
N THR A 84 -4.84 -0.98 12.13
CA THR A 84 -4.73 0.41 11.63
C THR A 84 -3.71 1.21 12.44
N SER A 85 -3.71 1.08 13.76
CA SER A 85 -2.75 1.77 14.64
C SER A 85 -1.31 1.32 14.40
N TYR A 86 -1.05 0.01 14.33
CA TYR A 86 0.29 -0.54 14.06
C TYR A 86 0.81 -0.08 12.69
N ASN A 87 0.01 -0.26 11.63
CA ASN A 87 0.44 0.05 10.26
C ASN A 87 0.58 1.54 9.99
N LYS A 88 -0.33 2.38 10.50
CA LYS A 88 -0.21 3.84 10.32
C LYS A 88 1.07 4.39 10.96
N LYS A 89 1.54 3.77 12.05
CA LYS A 89 2.76 4.19 12.76
C LYS A 89 4.03 3.61 12.14
N GLY A 90 4.01 2.35 11.71
CA GLY A 90 5.22 1.61 11.31
C GLY A 90 5.41 1.38 9.81
N ALA A 91 4.31 1.37 9.04
CA ALA A 91 4.30 0.89 7.66
C ALA A 91 4.10 2.00 6.61
N LEU A 92 4.18 3.26 7.00
CA LEU A 92 4.11 4.40 6.07
C LEU A 92 5.50 4.97 5.83
N GLN A 93 5.73 5.49 4.63
CA GLN A 93 6.95 6.18 4.24
C GLN A 93 6.62 7.45 3.43
N GLY A 94 7.64 8.31 3.28
CA GLY A 94 7.49 9.62 2.66
C GLY A 94 6.85 10.66 3.58
N GLU A 95 6.58 11.84 3.03
CA GLU A 95 5.98 12.97 3.73
C GLU A 95 4.85 13.58 2.91
N TYR A 96 3.91 14.26 3.56
CA TYR A 96 2.81 14.93 2.88
C TYR A 96 3.32 15.92 1.80
N PRO A 97 2.82 15.87 0.56
CA PRO A 97 1.64 15.11 0.09
C PRO A 97 1.94 13.75 -0.57
N ASN A 98 3.13 13.19 -0.40
CA ASN A 98 3.61 11.97 -1.06
C ASN A 98 3.81 10.82 -0.05
N ILE A 99 2.78 10.53 0.75
CA ILE A 99 2.80 9.42 1.71
C ILE A 99 2.38 8.13 1.01
N SER A 100 3.18 7.08 1.16
CA SER A 100 2.93 5.74 0.59
C SER A 100 3.15 4.64 1.62
N VAL A 101 2.79 3.41 1.26
CA VAL A 101 2.97 2.22 2.10
C VAL A 101 4.36 1.65 1.86
N ASN A 102 5.07 1.33 2.94
CA ASN A 102 6.22 0.44 2.90
C ASN A 102 5.73 -0.99 3.21
N TYR A 103 5.55 -1.81 2.17
CA TYR A 103 4.95 -3.14 2.29
C TYR A 103 5.77 -4.07 3.21
N SER A 104 7.10 -3.94 3.21
CA SER A 104 7.97 -4.76 4.08
C SER A 104 7.72 -4.56 5.58
N LYS A 105 7.11 -3.45 5.98
CA LYS A 105 6.82 -3.09 7.37
C LYS A 105 5.36 -3.30 7.77
N VAL A 106 4.52 -3.78 6.85
CA VAL A 106 3.09 -4.01 7.13
C VAL A 106 2.94 -5.22 8.06
N ILE A 107 2.10 -5.05 9.09
CA ILE A 107 1.79 -6.08 10.08
C ILE A 107 0.30 -6.41 10.01
N LEU A 108 -0.02 -7.67 9.73
CA LEU A 108 -1.38 -8.20 9.54
C LEU A 108 -1.83 -9.13 10.68
N SER A 109 -0.92 -9.63 11.49
CA SER A 109 -1.21 -10.35 12.74
C SER A 109 -0.21 -10.01 13.82
N LYS A 110 -0.62 -10.16 15.08
CA LYS A 110 0.20 -9.91 16.26
C LYS A 110 -0.03 -11.01 17.29
N GLY A 111 1.04 -11.64 17.77
CA GLY A 111 0.94 -12.66 18.81
C GLY A 111 2.29 -13.25 19.23
N ASP A 112 2.24 -14.38 19.90
CA ASP A 112 3.35 -15.01 20.63
C ASP A 112 3.88 -16.29 19.97
N LEU A 113 3.20 -16.82 18.95
CA LEU A 113 3.63 -18.03 18.25
C LEU A 113 4.90 -17.74 17.42
N PRO A 114 5.94 -18.60 17.50
CA PRO A 114 7.12 -18.43 16.66
C PRO A 114 6.79 -18.52 15.17
N VAL A 115 7.52 -17.77 14.36
CA VAL A 115 7.45 -17.83 12.90
C VAL A 115 8.48 -18.85 12.40
N ALA A 116 8.16 -19.55 11.31
CA ALA A 116 9.10 -20.42 10.61
C ALA A 116 10.30 -19.64 10.04
N LYS A 117 11.42 -20.35 9.85
CA LYS A 117 12.63 -19.82 9.21
C LYS A 117 12.59 -20.07 7.70
N ASP A 118 13.54 -19.46 6.99
CA ASP A 118 13.79 -19.69 5.56
C ASP A 118 12.54 -19.62 4.68
N ILE A 119 11.68 -18.63 4.97
CA ILE A 119 10.49 -18.38 4.18
C ILE A 119 10.91 -17.85 2.81
N GLN A 120 10.44 -18.50 1.75
CA GLN A 120 10.74 -18.11 0.36
C GLN A 120 9.45 -17.95 -0.45
N LEU A 121 9.50 -17.03 -1.40
CA LEU A 121 8.45 -16.76 -2.37
C LEU A 121 8.99 -17.02 -3.78
N ARG A 122 8.30 -17.85 -4.56
CA ARG A 122 8.67 -18.15 -5.95
C ARG A 122 7.45 -18.05 -6.86
N LYS A 123 7.62 -17.38 -8.00
CA LYS A 123 6.67 -17.41 -9.11
C LYS A 123 6.89 -18.69 -9.92
N THR A 124 5.79 -19.31 -10.33
CA THR A 124 5.75 -20.43 -11.29
C THR A 124 4.94 -20.01 -12.52
N ASP A 125 4.73 -20.90 -13.48
CA ASP A 125 3.93 -20.57 -14.68
C ASP A 125 2.43 -20.45 -14.41
N THR A 126 1.92 -21.15 -13.39
CA THR A 126 0.48 -21.27 -13.08
C THR A 126 0.10 -20.74 -11.70
N GLY A 127 1.04 -20.15 -10.97
CA GLY A 127 0.77 -19.63 -9.64
C GLY A 127 2.00 -19.26 -8.84
N VAL A 128 1.82 -19.19 -7.52
CA VAL A 128 2.83 -18.79 -6.55
C VAL A 128 3.12 -19.96 -5.61
N LEU A 129 4.41 -20.25 -5.40
CA LEU A 129 4.88 -21.21 -4.41
C LEU A 129 5.50 -20.45 -3.24
N ILE A 130 4.98 -20.70 -2.04
CA ILE A 130 5.57 -20.22 -0.79
C ILE A 130 6.12 -21.44 -0.05
N SER A 131 7.37 -21.38 0.40
CA SER A 131 7.99 -22.45 1.19
C SER A 131 8.57 -21.87 2.48
N TRP A 132 8.70 -22.71 3.50
CA TRP A 132 9.28 -22.37 4.79
C TRP A 132 9.95 -23.60 5.39
N ASP A 133 10.89 -23.40 6.32
CA ASP A 133 11.41 -24.50 7.12
C ASP A 133 10.31 -24.93 8.11
N PRO A 134 9.75 -26.17 7.99
CA PRO A 134 8.75 -26.64 8.93
C PRO A 134 9.29 -26.70 10.36
N GLY A 135 10.63 -26.86 10.52
CA GLY A 135 11.35 -26.86 11.80
C GLY A 135 10.88 -27.93 12.78
N ARG A 136 11.76 -28.34 13.71
CA ARG A 136 11.32 -28.92 14.99
C ARG A 136 11.34 -27.78 16.00
N LEU A 137 10.19 -27.18 16.27
CA LEU A 137 10.08 -26.21 17.35
C LEU A 137 10.23 -26.95 18.68
N ASP A 138 11.00 -26.39 19.61
CA ASP A 138 11.22 -26.96 20.92
C ASP A 138 9.88 -27.12 21.66
N PHE A 139 9.48 -28.38 21.86
CA PHE A 139 8.51 -28.96 22.81
C PHE A 139 7.10 -28.35 23.01
N ASN A 140 6.73 -27.20 22.42
CA ASN A 140 5.46 -26.54 22.77
C ASN A 140 4.64 -25.95 21.60
N TYR A 141 5.07 -26.09 20.35
CA TYR A 141 4.35 -25.53 19.21
C TYR A 141 4.06 -26.60 18.14
N GLY A 142 2.80 -26.63 17.69
CA GLY A 142 2.26 -27.70 16.88
C GLY A 142 2.83 -27.72 15.47
N LEU A 143 3.26 -28.90 15.02
CA LEU A 143 3.48 -29.18 13.59
C LEU A 143 2.17 -29.06 12.79
N ASP A 144 1.03 -29.21 13.47
CA ASP A 144 -0.32 -29.08 12.96
C ASP A 144 -0.85 -27.63 12.95
N ASP A 145 -0.03 -26.64 13.33
CA ASP A 145 -0.37 -25.23 13.23
C ASP A 145 -0.80 -24.87 11.80
N SER A 146 -1.88 -24.09 11.69
CA SER A 146 -2.43 -23.63 10.41
C SER A 146 -1.65 -22.44 9.88
N VAL A 147 -1.26 -22.50 8.61
CA VAL A 147 -0.58 -21.41 7.90
C VAL A 147 -1.62 -20.50 7.27
N MET A 148 -1.52 -19.22 7.59
CA MET A 148 -2.32 -18.15 7.03
C MET A 148 -1.49 -17.37 6.01
N ILE A 149 -2.01 -17.19 4.79
CA ILE A 149 -1.32 -16.49 3.70
C ILE A 149 -2.17 -15.32 3.21
N MET A 150 -1.54 -14.17 3.01
CA MET A 150 -2.12 -13.00 2.36
C MET A 150 -1.32 -12.69 1.09
N LEU A 151 -2.01 -12.64 -0.05
CA LEU A 151 -1.47 -12.12 -1.31
C LEU A 151 -2.17 -10.81 -1.63
N TYR A 152 -1.43 -9.71 -1.64
CA TYR A 152 -1.92 -8.39 -1.95
C TYR A 152 -1.45 -7.93 -3.33
N HIS A 153 -2.34 -7.35 -4.12
CA HIS A 153 -2.05 -6.77 -5.43
C HIS A 153 -2.16 -5.24 -5.35
N PRO A 154 -1.04 -4.51 -5.22
CA PRO A 154 -1.02 -3.06 -5.07
C PRO A 154 -1.78 -2.30 -6.17
N LEU A 155 -1.61 -2.70 -7.43
CA LEU A 155 -2.21 -2.01 -8.58
C LEU A 155 -3.74 -2.09 -8.54
N ARG A 156 -4.28 -3.27 -8.23
CA ARG A 156 -5.73 -3.51 -8.13
C ARG A 156 -6.32 -3.05 -6.81
N LYS A 157 -5.50 -2.79 -5.79
CA LYS A 157 -5.92 -2.57 -4.39
C LYS A 157 -6.84 -3.69 -3.89
N LYS A 158 -6.52 -4.92 -4.28
CA LYS A 158 -7.25 -6.15 -3.93
C LYS A 158 -6.31 -7.14 -3.26
N ALA A 159 -6.86 -8.01 -2.43
CA ALA A 159 -6.11 -9.04 -1.74
C ALA A 159 -6.87 -10.37 -1.76
N LYS A 160 -6.12 -11.47 -1.74
CA LYS A 160 -6.63 -12.83 -1.57
C LYS A 160 -6.04 -13.40 -0.29
N SER A 161 -6.92 -13.75 0.65
CA SER A 161 -6.54 -14.31 1.95
C SER A 161 -6.87 -15.79 2.02
N PHE A 162 -5.93 -16.57 2.54
CA PHE A 162 -6.09 -17.98 2.85
C PHE A 162 -5.88 -18.16 4.34
N LEU A 163 -6.96 -18.40 5.09
CA LEU A 163 -6.89 -18.49 6.56
C LEU A 163 -6.47 -19.87 7.07
N ASN A 164 -6.53 -20.88 6.21
CA ASN A 164 -6.05 -22.24 6.47
C ASN A 164 -5.42 -22.77 5.17
N ALA A 165 -4.28 -22.19 4.80
CA ALA A 165 -3.63 -22.47 3.52
C ALA A 165 -2.94 -23.83 3.49
N ALA A 166 -2.28 -24.21 4.58
CA ALA A 166 -1.55 -25.46 4.76
C ALA A 166 -1.37 -25.72 6.26
N ARG A 167 -0.88 -26.90 6.64
CA ARG A 167 -0.25 -27.10 7.94
C ARG A 167 1.21 -26.69 7.93
N ARG A 168 1.75 -26.29 9.08
CA ARG A 168 3.16 -25.93 9.23
C ARG A 168 4.08 -27.07 8.78
N GLU A 169 3.74 -28.32 9.12
CA GLU A 169 4.51 -29.51 8.74
C GLU A 169 4.67 -29.74 7.23
N GLU A 170 3.78 -29.18 6.40
CA GLU A 170 3.85 -29.33 4.94
C GLU A 170 5.07 -28.59 4.35
N GLY A 171 5.63 -27.60 5.04
CA GLY A 171 6.83 -26.85 4.63
C GLY A 171 6.67 -26.01 3.35
N SER A 172 5.54 -26.11 2.66
CA SER A 172 5.25 -25.33 1.47
C SER A 172 3.77 -25.29 1.14
N ARG A 173 3.38 -24.28 0.36
CA ARG A 173 2.06 -24.17 -0.22
C ARG A 173 2.13 -23.58 -1.62
N PHE A 174 1.56 -24.31 -2.58
CA PHE A 174 1.27 -23.80 -3.91
C PHE A 174 -0.11 -23.14 -3.96
N ILE A 175 -0.20 -21.98 -4.59
CA ILE A 175 -1.43 -21.23 -4.80
C ILE A 175 -1.57 -20.98 -6.30
N GLU A 176 -2.52 -21.68 -6.92
CA GLU A 176 -2.88 -21.46 -8.31
C GLU A 176 -3.49 -20.08 -8.52
N MET A 177 -3.12 -19.44 -9.63
CA MET A 177 -3.50 -18.08 -9.95
C MET A 177 -3.52 -17.86 -11.46
N ASP A 178 -4.55 -17.19 -11.95
CA ASP A 178 -4.64 -16.81 -13.35
C ASP A 178 -3.48 -15.91 -13.75
N LYS A 179 -2.99 -16.09 -14.98
CA LYS A 179 -1.84 -15.36 -15.53
C LYS A 179 -1.96 -13.84 -15.39
N GLU A 180 -3.16 -13.29 -15.57
CA GLU A 180 -3.44 -11.85 -15.44
C GLU A 180 -3.08 -11.30 -14.05
N TRP A 181 -3.31 -12.08 -12.99
CA TRP A 181 -2.98 -11.68 -11.62
C TRP A 181 -1.52 -12.00 -11.28
N LEU A 182 -0.99 -13.08 -11.85
CA LEU A 182 0.36 -13.55 -11.61
C LEU A 182 1.44 -12.67 -12.26
N ASP A 183 1.09 -11.93 -13.32
CA ASP A 183 1.98 -10.98 -13.99
C ASP A 183 1.97 -9.56 -13.38
N GLU A 184 1.09 -9.31 -12.39
CA GLU A 184 1.07 -8.06 -11.64
C GLU A 184 1.97 -8.10 -10.39
N PRO A 185 2.33 -6.94 -9.81
CA PRO A 185 2.94 -6.86 -8.49
C PRO A 185 2.14 -7.62 -7.44
N ILE A 186 2.83 -8.46 -6.67
CA ILE A 186 2.25 -9.22 -5.57
C ILE A 186 3.11 -8.99 -4.32
N GLU A 187 2.48 -8.55 -3.24
CA GLU A 187 3.06 -8.49 -1.90
C GLU A 187 2.52 -9.67 -1.07
N ALA A 188 3.41 -10.53 -0.59
CA ALA A 188 3.02 -11.73 0.16
C ALA A 188 3.34 -11.60 1.65
N TYR A 189 2.39 -12.02 2.48
CA TYR A 189 2.55 -12.10 3.93
C TYR A 189 2.12 -13.48 4.42
N LEU A 190 2.76 -13.95 5.49
CA LEU A 190 2.49 -15.23 6.10
C LEU A 190 2.45 -15.10 7.62
N CYS A 191 1.54 -15.82 8.26
CA CYS A 191 1.57 -16.05 9.69
C CYS A 191 1.09 -17.45 10.03
N PHE A 192 1.30 -17.87 11.26
CA PHE A 192 0.89 -19.17 11.77
C PHE A 192 -0.15 -18.98 12.86
N LYS A 193 -1.09 -19.91 12.94
CA LYS A 193 -2.12 -19.97 13.97
C LYS A 193 -2.13 -21.38 14.55
N SER A 194 -2.15 -21.51 15.87
CA SER A 194 -2.20 -22.82 16.50
C SER A 194 -3.45 -23.59 16.10
N ALA A 195 -3.37 -24.92 16.08
CA ALA A 195 -4.50 -25.77 15.73
C ALA A 195 -5.73 -25.56 16.65
N ASP A 196 -5.50 -25.27 17.93
CA ASP A 196 -6.54 -24.91 18.91
C ASP A 196 -7.01 -23.44 18.81
N GLY A 197 -6.33 -22.63 17.99
CA GLY A 197 -6.61 -21.24 17.71
C GLY A 197 -6.34 -20.27 18.86
N LYS A 198 -5.63 -20.69 19.91
CA LYS A 198 -5.30 -19.85 21.06
C LYS A 198 -4.02 -19.04 20.92
N HIS A 199 -3.17 -19.41 19.98
CA HIS A 199 -1.92 -18.71 19.66
C HIS A 199 -1.87 -18.33 18.19
N ILE A 200 -1.21 -17.21 17.91
CA ILE A 200 -0.96 -16.74 16.55
C ILE A 200 0.41 -16.09 16.50
N SER A 201 1.07 -16.13 15.36
CA SER A 201 2.36 -15.47 15.19
C SER A 201 2.17 -14.03 14.75
N ASP A 202 3.19 -13.21 14.97
CA ASP A 202 3.37 -12.01 14.17
C ASP A 202 3.39 -12.37 12.68
N SER A 203 2.81 -11.52 11.84
CA SER A 203 2.88 -11.70 10.40
C SER A 203 4.26 -11.31 9.89
N VAL A 204 4.78 -12.10 8.95
CA VAL A 204 6.04 -11.82 8.27
C VAL A 204 5.78 -11.48 6.82
N TYR A 205 6.47 -10.44 6.36
CA TYR A 205 6.56 -10.12 4.95
C TYR A 205 7.47 -11.13 4.26
N VAL A 206 6.89 -11.90 3.33
CA VAL A 206 7.56 -12.99 2.62
C VAL A 206 8.39 -12.43 1.47
N GLY A 207 7.91 -11.35 0.85
CA GLY A 207 8.55 -10.69 -0.28
C GLY A 207 7.57 -10.20 -1.32
N ASN A 208 8.13 -9.71 -2.43
CA ASN A 208 7.39 -9.23 -3.58
C ASN A 208 7.67 -10.12 -4.80
N LEU A 209 6.67 -10.29 -5.67
CA LEU A 209 6.85 -10.76 -7.04
C LEU A 209 6.52 -9.65 -8.06
N ASN A 210 7.27 -9.62 -9.15
CA ASN A 210 7.14 -8.69 -10.28
C ASN A 210 7.41 -7.19 -9.97
N GLY A 211 8.00 -6.88 -8.81
CA GLY A 211 8.43 -5.53 -8.42
C GLY A 211 7.30 -4.55 -8.16
N GLU A 212 7.64 -3.27 -7.95
CA GLU A 212 6.69 -2.16 -8.09
C GLU A 212 6.55 -1.87 -9.59
N MET A 213 5.48 -2.34 -10.24
CA MET A 213 5.18 -1.86 -11.60
C MET A 213 4.80 -0.39 -11.51
N GLU A 214 5.48 0.46 -12.28
CA GLU A 214 5.11 1.85 -12.54
C GLU A 214 3.58 1.92 -12.72
N SER A 215 2.93 2.80 -11.95
CA SER A 215 1.49 3.00 -12.01
C SER A 215 1.05 3.31 -13.44
N SER A 216 -0.22 3.08 -13.78
CA SER A 216 -0.75 3.43 -15.11
C SER A 216 -0.51 4.91 -15.48
N GLU A 217 -0.50 5.80 -14.48
CA GLU A 217 -0.12 7.20 -14.65
C GLU A 217 1.38 7.39 -14.91
N GLU A 218 2.25 6.68 -14.20
CA GLU A 218 3.71 6.72 -14.43
C GLU A 218 4.08 6.11 -15.78
N LYS A 219 3.45 5.00 -16.17
CA LYS A 219 3.58 4.42 -17.51
C LYS A 219 3.12 5.40 -18.59
N SER A 220 2.00 6.10 -18.37
CA SER A 220 1.48 7.11 -19.29
C SER A 220 2.42 8.33 -19.39
N LYS A 221 2.95 8.81 -18.26
CA LYS A 221 3.95 9.89 -18.21
C LYS A 221 5.24 9.50 -18.92
N LYS A 222 5.77 8.31 -18.62
CA LYS A 222 6.99 7.76 -19.23
C LYS A 222 6.80 7.52 -20.74
N LYS A 223 5.64 7.03 -21.17
CA LYS A 223 5.29 6.89 -22.59
C LYS A 223 5.27 8.24 -23.30
N LYS A 224 4.61 9.25 -22.72
CA LYS A 224 4.61 10.62 -23.27
C LYS A 224 6.02 11.21 -23.34
N TYR A 225 6.85 10.98 -22.32
CA TYR A 225 8.24 11.41 -22.31
C TYR A 225 9.02 10.75 -23.45
N LEU A 226 8.91 9.43 -23.62
CA LEU A 226 9.56 8.67 -24.70
C LEU A 226 9.13 9.14 -26.08
N GLU A 227 7.83 9.35 -26.32
CA GLU A 227 7.32 9.86 -27.60
C GLU A 227 7.90 11.24 -27.96
N VAL A 228 8.00 12.14 -26.97
CA VAL A 228 8.61 13.47 -27.16
C VAL A 228 10.12 13.37 -27.32
N LYS A 229 10.79 12.45 -26.62
CA LYS A 229 12.23 12.22 -26.73
C LYS A 229 12.61 11.68 -28.11
N GLU A 230 11.88 10.70 -28.64
CA GLU A 230 12.10 10.20 -30.00
C GLU A 230 11.93 11.29 -31.06
N ARG A 231 10.92 12.17 -30.91
CA ARG A 231 10.73 13.32 -31.80
C ARG A 231 11.91 14.29 -31.69
N PHE A 232 12.33 14.61 -30.47
CA PHE A 232 13.46 15.49 -30.21
C PHE A 232 14.76 14.96 -30.82
N ASP A 233 15.06 13.67 -30.64
CA ASP A 233 16.31 13.06 -31.14
C ASP A 233 16.41 13.13 -32.67
N ARG A 234 15.28 12.97 -33.38
CA ARG A 234 15.24 13.15 -34.84
C ARG A 234 15.47 14.61 -35.23
N VAL A 235 14.79 15.55 -34.58
CA VAL A 235 14.91 16.98 -34.84
C VAL A 235 16.31 17.51 -34.50
N GLU A 236 16.91 17.04 -33.41
CA GLU A 236 18.26 17.37 -32.98
C GLU A 236 19.30 16.88 -34.01
N ALA A 237 19.15 15.64 -34.49
CA ALA A 237 20.01 15.11 -35.54
C ALA A 237 19.93 15.96 -36.82
N ASP A 238 18.72 16.32 -37.26
CA ASP A 238 18.52 17.17 -38.45
C ASP A 238 19.07 18.59 -38.24
N TYR A 239 18.89 19.18 -37.05
CA TYR A 239 19.39 20.51 -36.69
C TYR A 239 20.92 20.56 -36.75
N TYR A 240 21.60 19.62 -36.09
CA TYR A 240 23.06 19.54 -36.14
C TYR A 240 23.57 19.22 -37.55
N ARG A 241 22.90 18.34 -38.29
CA ARG A 241 23.25 18.05 -39.68
C ARG A 241 23.23 19.31 -40.55
N LEU A 242 22.19 20.13 -40.42
CA LEU A 242 22.05 21.38 -41.18
C LEU A 242 23.01 22.48 -40.73
N MET A 243 23.34 22.55 -39.43
CA MET A 243 24.37 23.48 -38.94
C MET A 243 25.76 23.19 -39.54
N HIS A 244 26.08 21.92 -39.79
CA HIS A 244 27.42 21.50 -40.25
C HIS A 244 27.51 21.30 -41.77
N LEU A 245 26.38 21.41 -42.49
CA LEU A 245 26.33 21.37 -43.96
C LEU A 245 26.79 22.71 -44.55
N ASP A 246 27.64 22.65 -45.58
CA ASP A 246 28.11 23.80 -46.38
C ASP A 246 28.59 25.01 -45.56
N GLY A 247 29.27 24.78 -44.43
CA GLY A 247 29.87 25.84 -43.62
C GLY A 247 28.87 26.86 -43.03
N GLY A 248 27.60 26.49 -42.87
CA GLY A 248 26.56 27.35 -42.30
C GLY A 248 25.75 28.17 -43.30
N ALA A 249 25.91 27.93 -44.62
CA ALA A 249 25.19 28.65 -45.68
C ALA A 249 23.65 28.53 -45.62
N HIS A 250 23.12 27.56 -44.87
CA HIS A 250 21.68 27.30 -44.76
C HIS A 250 21.00 27.86 -43.50
N MET A 251 21.75 28.50 -42.60
CA MET A 251 21.24 28.97 -41.31
C MET A 251 20.20 30.10 -41.41
N ASP A 252 20.15 30.84 -42.52
CA ASP A 252 19.18 31.95 -42.67
C ASP A 252 17.89 31.57 -43.42
N THR A 253 17.72 30.28 -43.75
CA THR A 253 16.52 29.81 -44.45
C THR A 253 15.30 29.75 -43.53
N LYS A 254 14.11 29.97 -44.09
CA LYS A 254 12.83 29.80 -43.37
C LYS A 254 12.68 28.38 -42.80
N ALA A 255 13.17 27.38 -43.52
CA ALA A 255 13.16 25.99 -43.10
C ALA A 255 14.03 25.76 -41.86
N PHE A 256 15.26 26.30 -41.83
CA PHE A 256 16.14 26.21 -40.68
C PHE A 256 15.56 26.90 -39.45
N ARG A 257 15.01 28.12 -39.59
CA ARG A 257 14.34 28.84 -38.48
C ARG A 257 13.15 28.07 -37.89
N HIS A 258 12.41 27.33 -38.71
CA HIS A 258 11.33 26.47 -38.21
C HIS A 258 11.89 25.27 -37.43
N LEU A 259 12.95 24.65 -37.93
CA LEU A 259 13.61 23.52 -37.30
C LEU A 259 14.25 23.91 -35.96
N GLU A 260 14.95 25.05 -35.90
CA GLU A 260 15.53 25.60 -34.68
C GLU A 260 14.46 25.87 -33.62
N LYS A 261 13.34 26.48 -34.03
CA LYS A 261 12.20 26.70 -33.13
C LYS A 261 11.59 25.39 -32.64
N GLU A 262 11.48 24.38 -33.49
CA GLU A 262 10.97 23.06 -33.09
C GLU A 262 11.93 22.38 -32.10
N TYR A 263 13.25 22.47 -32.33
CA TYR A 263 14.29 22.00 -31.43
C TYR A 263 14.17 22.65 -30.05
N GLU A 264 14.12 23.99 -29.97
CA GLU A 264 14.00 24.70 -28.69
C GLU A 264 12.72 24.35 -27.93
N VAL A 265 11.59 24.25 -28.65
CA VAL A 265 10.30 23.89 -28.04
C VAL A 265 10.33 22.46 -27.50
N LEU A 266 10.89 21.51 -28.23
CA LEU A 266 10.98 20.11 -27.79
C LEU A 266 11.96 19.94 -26.63
N LYS A 267 13.09 20.66 -26.67
CA LYS A 267 14.06 20.72 -25.56
C LYS A 267 13.40 21.20 -24.27
N LYS A 268 12.71 22.34 -24.32
CA LYS A 268 11.99 22.89 -23.17
C LYS A 268 10.89 21.93 -22.67
N LYS A 269 10.15 21.30 -23.59
CA LYS A 269 9.14 20.30 -23.22
C LYS A 269 9.73 19.10 -22.49
N LEU A 270 10.90 18.61 -22.90
CA LEU A 270 11.58 17.50 -22.23
C LEU A 270 12.06 17.88 -20.82
N ASP A 271 12.48 19.13 -20.62
CA ASP A 271 12.87 19.64 -19.30
C ASP A 271 11.68 19.72 -18.34
N ASP A 272 10.50 20.08 -18.85
CA ASP A 272 9.26 20.25 -18.07
C ASP A 272 8.45 18.94 -17.89
N LEU A 273 8.71 17.89 -18.69
CA LEU A 273 7.92 16.66 -18.69
C LEU A 273 8.29 15.69 -17.55
N PRO A 274 7.33 15.25 -16.72
CA PRO A 274 7.58 14.17 -15.75
C PRO A 274 7.73 12.82 -16.46
N GLY A 275 8.57 11.93 -15.93
CA GLY A 275 8.80 10.59 -16.49
C GLY A 275 10.17 10.38 -17.14
N LYS A 276 11.10 11.32 -16.95
CA LYS A 276 12.52 11.14 -17.28
C LYS A 276 13.06 9.89 -16.54
N PRO A 277 13.70 8.93 -17.24
CA PRO A 277 14.39 7.84 -16.56
C PRO A 277 15.47 8.43 -15.65
N GLY A 278 15.42 8.08 -14.37
CA GLY A 278 16.46 8.36 -13.38
C GLY A 278 17.62 7.39 -13.50
#